data_AF-A0A0B2UN72-F1
#
_entry.id   AF-A0A0B2UN72-F1
#
_cell.length_a   1.000
_cell.length_b   1.000
_cell.length_c   1.000
_cell.angle_alpha   90.00
_cell.angle_beta   90.00
_cell.angle_gamma   90.00
#
_symmetry.space_group_name_H-M   'P 1'
#
loop_
_entity.id
_entity.type
_entity.pdbx_description
1 polymer ?
#
loop_
_entity_poly.entity_id
_entity_poly.type
_entity_poly.pdbx_seq_one_letter_code
_entity_poly.pdbx_strand_id
1 'polypeptide(L)'
;MPDYENNHSKKINWGLSQILLIAVLYATSIACVFISIQPLLEMDFEPKNFIGIFIAFFHGSYMLGFMSIHKKSQFVFWASSYTLLCITTILLYCYNDLFLQSPAS
;
A
#
# COMPACT_ATOMS: atom_id res chain seq x y z
N MET A 1 11.34 45.40 -2.98
CA MET A 1 11.65 44.22 -2.13
C MET A 1 11.37 44.64 -0.70
N PRO A 2 10.43 44.02 0.04
CA PRO A 2 9.95 42.64 -0.07
C PRO A 2 8.42 42.47 -0.16
N ASP A 3 7.91 41.77 -1.17
CA ASP A 3 6.58 41.12 -1.12
C ASP A 3 6.79 39.62 -1.35
N TYR A 4 7.57 39.03 -0.46
CA TYR A 4 7.67 37.59 -0.31
C TYR A 4 7.02 37.26 1.03
N GLU A 5 6.31 36.14 1.05
CA GLU A 5 5.60 35.56 2.21
C GLU A 5 4.13 35.95 2.35
N ASN A 6 3.32 35.46 1.42
CA ASN A 6 2.00 34.95 1.82
C ASN A 6 1.69 33.62 1.14
N ASN A 7 2.66 32.70 1.17
CA ASN A 7 2.37 31.29 0.95
C ASN A 7 1.71 30.75 2.20
N HIS A 8 0.41 31.02 2.33
CA HIS A 8 -0.49 30.33 3.24
C HIS A 8 -0.15 28.84 3.23
N SER A 9 0.49 28.37 4.30
CA SER A 9 0.52 26.96 4.65
C SER A 9 -0.92 26.55 4.93
N LYS A 10 -1.67 26.23 3.87
CA LYS A 10 -3.01 25.63 3.98
C LYS A 10 -2.80 24.24 4.59
N LYS A 11 -2.70 24.20 5.92
CA LYS A 11 -2.72 22.99 6.73
C LYS A 11 -3.90 22.17 6.24
N ILE A 12 -3.66 20.94 5.81
CA ILE A 12 -4.75 20.05 5.40
C ILE A 12 -5.68 19.88 6.59
N ASN A 13 -6.91 20.37 6.46
CA ASN A 13 -8.01 19.85 7.25
C ASN A 13 -8.40 18.52 6.61
N TRP A 14 -8.05 17.44 7.30
CA TRP A 14 -8.40 16.09 6.93
C TRP A 14 -9.92 15.92 7.08
N GLY A 15 -10.60 15.71 5.96
CA GLY A 15 -12.01 15.36 5.98
C GLY A 15 -12.21 13.94 6.51
N LEU A 16 -13.35 13.67 7.14
CA LEU A 16 -13.70 12.35 7.68
C LEU A 16 -13.61 11.23 6.62
N SER A 17 -13.98 11.52 5.37
CA SER A 17 -13.85 10.59 4.24
C SER A 17 -12.39 10.24 3.92
N GLN A 18 -11.45 11.18 4.09
CA GLN A 18 -10.02 10.93 3.84
C GLN A 18 -9.43 10.03 4.93
N ILE A 19 -9.83 10.25 6.17
CA ILE A 19 -9.42 9.41 7.31
C ILE A 19 -9.95 7.99 7.12
N LEU A 20 -11.22 7.84 6.74
CA LEU A 20 -11.83 6.54 6.47
C LEU A 20 -11.12 5.82 5.32
N LEU A 21 -10.81 6.52 4.22
CA LEU A 21 -10.06 5.94 3.11
C LEU A 21 -8.67 5.44 3.53
N ILE A 22 -7.93 6.23 4.31
CA ILE A 22 -6.62 5.81 4.83
C ILE A 22 -6.77 4.57 5.73
N ALA A 23 -7.76 4.56 6.62
CA ALA A 23 -7.99 3.42 7.51
C ALA A 23 -8.27 2.13 6.71
N VAL A 24 -9.10 2.22 5.66
CA VAL A 24 -9.38 1.09 4.76
C VAL A 24 -8.13 0.65 4.01
N LEU A 25 -7.35 1.59 3.47
CA LEU A 25 -6.08 1.27 2.79
C LEU A 25 -5.09 0.59 3.73
N TYR A 26 -4.98 1.06 4.97
CA TYR A 26 -4.09 0.46 5.97
C TYR A 26 -4.55 -0.95 6.34
N ALA A 27 -5.85 -1.15 6.63
CA ALA A 27 -6.39 -2.48 6.94
C ALA A 27 -6.16 -3.47 5.79
N THR A 28 -6.44 -3.03 4.55
CA THR A 28 -6.24 -3.85 3.33
C THR A 28 -4.77 -4.18 3.13
N SER A 29 -3.90 -3.21 3.34
CA SER A 29 -2.45 -3.37 3.20
C SER A 29 -1.88 -4.33 4.25
N ILE A 30 -2.29 -4.23 5.52
CA ILE A 30 -1.89 -5.19 6.56
C ILE A 30 -2.29 -6.62 6.15
N ALA A 31 -3.51 -6.82 5.66
CA ALA A 31 -3.95 -8.12 5.16
C ALA A 31 -3.09 -8.62 3.99
N CYS A 32 -2.79 -7.75 3.02
CA CYS A 32 -1.90 -8.06 1.89
C CYS A 32 -0.51 -8.49 2.37
N VAL A 33 0.07 -7.79 3.34
CA VAL A 33 1.37 -8.13 3.92
C VAL A 33 1.32 -9.49 4.62
N PHE A 34 0.29 -9.73 5.44
CA PHE A 34 0.14 -10.98 6.17
C PHE A 34 0.07 -12.18 5.22
N ILE A 35 -0.81 -12.11 4.22
CA ILE A 35 -0.96 -13.16 3.19
C ILE A 35 0.34 -13.39 2.43
N SER A 36 1.07 -12.30 2.11
CA SER A 36 2.29 -12.40 1.31
C SER A 36 3.49 -12.97 2.09
N ILE A 37 3.56 -12.72 3.40
CA ILE A 37 4.64 -13.25 4.25
C ILE A 37 4.29 -14.65 4.79
N GLN A 38 3.01 -15.04 4.85
CA GLN A 38 2.55 -16.31 5.42
C GLN A 38 3.38 -17.53 4.95
N PRO A 39 3.68 -17.73 3.65
CA PRO A 39 4.48 -18.89 3.21
C PRO A 39 5.88 -18.93 3.84
N LEU A 40 6.50 -17.76 4.05
CA LEU A 40 7.81 -17.66 4.68
C LEU A 40 7.75 -17.97 6.19
N LEU A 41 6.63 -17.64 6.86
CA LEU A 41 6.40 -18.02 8.27
C LEU A 41 6.19 -19.53 8.42
N GLU A 42 5.61 -20.16 7.40
CA GLU A 42 5.42 -21.61 7.31
C GLU A 42 6.70 -22.36 6.87
N MET A 43 7.84 -21.65 6.78
CA MET A 43 9.15 -22.18 6.36
C MET A 43 9.21 -22.66 4.90
N ASP A 44 8.27 -22.23 4.06
CA ASP A 44 8.32 -22.46 2.61
C ASP A 44 9.23 -21.42 1.94
N PHE A 45 10.52 -21.75 1.89
CA PHE A 45 11.58 -20.89 1.36
C PHE A 45 11.80 -21.06 -0.16
N GLU A 46 10.78 -21.42 -0.92
CA GLU A 46 10.88 -21.36 -2.37
C GLU A 46 11.19 -19.92 -2.84
N PRO A 47 12.06 -19.73 -3.84
CA PRO A 47 12.43 -18.40 -4.35
C PRO A 47 11.23 -17.51 -4.71
N LYS A 48 10.13 -18.12 -5.16
CA LYS A 48 8.89 -17.41 -5.49
C LYS A 48 8.26 -16.71 -4.29
N ASN A 49 8.40 -17.26 -3.08
CA ASN A 49 7.79 -16.72 -1.86
C ASN A 49 8.54 -15.51 -1.30
N PHE A 50 9.81 -15.31 -1.69
CA PHE A 50 10.58 -14.12 -1.32
C PHE A 50 10.01 -12.82 -1.88
N ILE A 51 9.15 -12.88 -2.92
CA ILE A 51 8.40 -11.72 -3.40
C ILE A 51 7.54 -11.10 -2.28
N GLY A 52 7.11 -11.91 -1.31
CA GLY A 52 6.35 -11.45 -0.15
C GLY A 52 7.09 -10.44 0.71
N ILE A 53 8.42 -10.53 0.79
CA ILE A 53 9.26 -9.55 1.51
C ILE A 53 9.23 -8.20 0.80
N PHE A 54 9.31 -8.20 -0.54
CA PHE A 54 9.22 -6.97 -1.33
C PHE A 54 7.83 -6.33 -1.20
N ILE A 55 6.77 -7.15 -1.27
CA ILE A 55 5.40 -6.69 -1.06
C ILE A 55 5.28 -6.03 0.33
N ALA A 56 5.74 -6.70 1.38
CA ALA A 56 5.77 -6.16 2.73
C ALA A 56 6.52 -4.82 2.83
N PHE A 57 7.69 -4.75 2.22
CA PHE A 57 8.51 -3.54 2.19
C PHE A 57 7.79 -2.38 1.48
N PHE A 58 7.18 -2.62 0.30
CA PHE A 58 6.45 -1.60 -0.42
C PHE A 58 5.22 -1.11 0.35
N HIS A 59 4.42 -2.02 0.90
CA HIS A 59 3.25 -1.68 1.71
C HIS A 59 3.64 -0.87 2.95
N GLY A 60 4.68 -1.29 3.68
CA GLY A 60 5.23 -0.54 4.82
C GLY A 60 5.74 0.84 4.42
N SER A 61 6.44 0.95 3.29
CA SER A 61 6.93 2.24 2.77
C SER A 61 5.77 3.20 2.44
N TYR A 62 4.67 2.69 1.89
CA TYR A 62 3.47 3.49 1.63
C TYR A 62 2.75 3.92 2.91
N MET A 63 2.67 3.05 3.93
CA MET A 63 2.13 3.42 5.24
C MET A 63 2.91 4.60 5.84
N LEU A 64 4.24 4.50 5.87
CA LEU A 64 5.10 5.57 6.39
C LEU A 64 5.03 6.84 5.52
N GLY A 65 4.99 6.69 4.20
CA GLY A 65 4.87 7.81 3.26
C GLY A 65 3.61 8.64 3.49
N PHE A 66 2.50 7.99 3.84
CA PHE A 66 1.23 8.66 4.15
C PHE A 66 1.31 9.59 5.36
N MET A 67 2.16 9.29 6.34
CA MET A 67 2.37 10.14 7.51
C MET A 67 3.07 11.47 7.17
N SER A 68 3.77 11.54 6.03
CA SER A 68 4.54 12.72 5.58
C SER A 68 3.73 13.66 4.67
N ILE A 69 2.46 13.36 4.40
CA ILE A 69 1.66 14.11 3.43
C ILE A 69 1.08 15.37 4.05
N HIS A 70 1.45 16.53 3.47
CA HIS A 70 0.96 17.84 3.89
C HIS A 70 0.21 18.62 2.80
N LYS A 71 0.14 18.11 1.55
CA LYS A 71 -0.60 18.74 0.43
C LYS A 71 -1.69 17.84 -0.14
N LYS A 72 -2.84 18.42 -0.51
CA LYS A 72 -3.98 17.65 -1.07
C LYS A 72 -3.64 16.91 -2.37
N SER A 73 -2.84 17.51 -3.24
CA SER A 73 -2.38 16.84 -4.48
C SER A 73 -1.49 15.63 -4.18
N GLN A 74 -0.62 15.75 -3.18
CA GLN A 74 0.18 14.62 -2.68
C GLN A 74 -0.74 13.54 -2.14
N PHE A 75 -1.75 13.88 -1.32
CA PHE A 75 -2.70 12.90 -0.81
C PHE A 75 -3.35 12.07 -1.92
N VAL A 76 -3.88 12.71 -2.96
CA VAL A 76 -4.54 11.99 -4.07
C VAL A 76 -3.54 11.08 -4.79
N PHE A 77 -2.34 11.58 -5.09
CA PHE A 77 -1.30 10.77 -5.73
C PHE A 77 -0.92 9.55 -4.90
N TRP A 78 -0.64 9.74 -3.61
CA TRP A 78 -0.27 8.65 -2.71
C TRP A 78 -1.43 7.66 -2.51
N ALA A 79 -2.67 8.14 -2.38
CA ALA A 79 -3.85 7.27 -2.22
C ALA A 79 -4.11 6.42 -3.45
N SER A 80 -4.05 7.00 -4.65
CA SER A 80 -4.23 6.26 -5.89
C SER A 80 -3.12 5.23 -6.09
N SER A 81 -1.86 5.62 -5.88
CA SER A 81 -0.73 4.71 -6.01
C SER A 81 -0.77 3.58 -4.96
N TYR A 82 -1.22 3.88 -3.75
CA TYR A 82 -1.37 2.86 -2.71
C TYR A 82 -2.53 1.90 -2.98
N THR A 83 -3.64 2.42 -3.49
CA THR A 83 -4.77 1.61 -3.97
C THR A 83 -4.31 0.66 -5.06
N LEU A 84 -3.54 1.16 -6.04
CA LEU A 84 -2.98 0.36 -7.11
C LEU A 84 -2.06 -0.73 -6.57
N LEU A 85 -1.18 -0.42 -5.61
CA LEU A 85 -0.34 -1.42 -4.94
C LEU A 85 -1.19 -2.52 -4.28
N CYS A 86 -2.25 -2.17 -3.55
CA CYS A 86 -3.15 -3.14 -2.92
C CYS A 86 -3.82 -4.03 -3.98
N ILE A 87 -4.38 -3.45 -5.04
CA ILE A 87 -5.03 -4.19 -6.12
C ILE A 87 -4.03 -5.13 -6.80
N THR A 88 -2.82 -4.66 -7.12
CA THR A 88 -1.79 -5.49 -7.74
C THR A 88 -1.35 -6.64 -6.83
N THR A 89 -1.21 -6.42 -5.52
CA THR A 89 -0.91 -7.50 -4.58
C THR A 89 -2.03 -8.54 -4.53
N ILE A 90 -3.29 -8.11 -4.46
CA ILE A 90 -4.45 -9.01 -4.47
C ILE A 90 -4.50 -9.80 -5.78
N LEU A 91 -4.32 -9.13 -6.93
CA LEU A 91 -4.30 -9.79 -8.23
C LEU A 91 -3.16 -10.81 -8.34
N LEU A 92 -1.98 -10.50 -7.82
CA LEU A 92 -0.85 -11.44 -7.79
C LEU A 92 -1.16 -12.67 -6.93
N TYR A 93 -1.79 -12.47 -5.77
CA TYR A 93 -2.24 -13.56 -4.92
C TYR A 93 -3.28 -14.43 -5.62
N CYS A 94 -4.35 -13.82 -6.16
CA CYS A 94 -5.36 -14.54 -6.93
C CYS A 94 -4.77 -15.22 -8.16
N TYR A 95 -3.77 -14.63 -8.82
CA TYR A 95 -3.10 -15.26 -9.95
C TYR A 95 -2.36 -16.53 -9.53
N ASN A 96 -1.60 -16.48 -8.44
CA ASN A 96 -0.93 -17.66 -7.91
C ASN A 96 -1.93 -18.75 -7.51
N ASP A 97 -3.04 -18.37 -6.88
CA ASP A 97 -4.07 -19.32 -6.44
C ASP A 97 -4.86 -19.93 -7.62
N LEU A 98 -5.23 -19.11 -8.62
CA LEU A 98 -6.01 -19.56 -9.79
C LEU A 98 -5.19 -20.32 -10.82
N PHE A 99 -3.90 -19.99 -11.01
CA PHE A 99 -3.10 -20.52 -12.12
C PHE A 99 -1.97 -21.46 -11.70
N LEU A 100 -1.44 -21.39 -10.48
CA LEU A 100 -0.41 -22.33 -9.99
C LEU A 100 -0.99 -23.50 -9.20
N GLN A 101 -2.27 -23.42 -8.81
CA GLN A 101 -2.99 -24.49 -8.10
C GLN A 101 -3.88 -25.34 -9.03
N SER A 102 -3.80 -25.13 -10.35
CA SER A 102 -4.35 -26.12 -11.29
C SER A 102 -3.43 -27.34 -11.26
N PRO A 103 -3.88 -28.51 -10.77
CA PRO A 103 -3.14 -29.73 -10.99
C PRO A 103 -3.03 -29.89 -12.51
N ALA A 104 -1.81 -30.11 -13.00
CA ALA A 104 -1.61 -30.65 -14.33
C ALA A 104 -2.45 -31.93 -14.42
N SER A 105 -3.56 -31.87 -15.17
CA SER A 105 -4.29 -33.04 -15.63
C SER A 105 -3.51 -33.74 -16.73
#